data_AF-W9VVL5-F1
#
_entry.id   AF-W9VVL5-F1
#
_cell.length_a   1.000
_cell.length_b   1.000
_cell.length_c   1.000
_cell.angle_alpha   90.00
_cell.angle_beta   90.00
_cell.angle_gamma   90.00
#
_symmetry.space_group_name_H-M   'P 1'
#
loop_
_entity.id
_entity.type
_entity.pdbx_description
1 polymer ?
#
loop_
_entity_poly.entity_id
_entity_poly.type
_entity_poly.pdbx_seq_one_letter_code
_entity_poly.pdbx_strand_id
1 'polypeptide(L)'
;MRLGELIVDFMPTDASILGFTNRWYGRALKTSQTYRLDHDLCINLLDPVYFVATKLEAFKGRGNEDLLRSHDLEDILTLVDGRKALGDEIASADRDVSTYIAQEFARLLRHPDFDYAIAGNITDPGRADIVWERWRRIAQENEQGSP
;
A
#
# COMPACT_ATOMS: atom_id res chain seq x y z
N MET A 1 -3.45 -20.66 -9.31
CA MET A 1 -3.11 -22.08 -9.01
C MET A 1 -4.29 -22.70 -8.24
N ARG A 2 -4.30 -24.01 -7.94
CA ARG A 2 -5.41 -24.62 -7.18
C ARG A 2 -4.91 -25.42 -5.98
N LEU A 3 -5.59 -25.27 -4.84
CA LEU A 3 -5.43 -26.09 -3.64
C LEU A 3 -6.74 -26.87 -3.43
N GLY A 4 -6.78 -28.11 -3.92
CA GLY A 4 -8.06 -28.83 -4.07
C GLY A 4 -8.97 -28.10 -5.06
N GLU A 5 -10.19 -27.78 -4.62
CA GLU A 5 -11.16 -27.01 -5.42
C GLU A 5 -10.95 -25.49 -5.34
N LEU A 6 -10.14 -25.03 -4.39
CA LEU A 6 -9.91 -23.60 -4.17
C LEU A 6 -8.94 -23.06 -5.21
N ILE A 7 -9.36 -22.02 -5.92
CA ILE A 7 -8.46 -21.21 -6.72
C ILE A 7 -7.71 -20.30 -5.76
N VAL A 8 -6.39 -20.47 -5.72
CA VAL A 8 -5.49 -19.72 -4.85
C VAL A 8 -4.45 -18.98 -5.68
N ASP A 9 -4.08 -17.80 -5.19
CA ASP A 9 -2.92 -17.07 -5.65
C ASP A 9 -1.73 -17.35 -4.71
N PHE A 10 -0.55 -17.55 -5.27
CA PHE A 10 0.68 -17.76 -4.50
C PHE A 10 1.52 -16.50 -4.57
N MET A 11 1.87 -15.95 -3.41
CA MET A 11 2.73 -14.77 -3.29
C MET A 11 4.07 -15.17 -2.64
N PRO A 12 5.06 -15.60 -3.43
CA PRO A 12 6.32 -16.09 -2.89
C PRO A 12 7.19 -14.95 -2.38
N THR A 13 7.85 -15.17 -1.25
CA THR A 13 8.93 -14.31 -0.75
C THR A 13 10.26 -14.55 -1.45
N ASP A 14 10.40 -15.67 -2.16
CA ASP A 14 11.58 -16.02 -2.94
C ASP A 14 11.25 -15.96 -4.44
N ALA A 15 11.96 -15.07 -5.15
CA ALA A 15 11.79 -14.86 -6.58
C ALA A 15 12.05 -16.13 -7.41
N SER A 16 12.83 -17.08 -6.90
CA SER A 16 13.11 -18.35 -7.58
C SER A 16 11.88 -19.27 -7.69
N ILE A 17 10.83 -19.01 -6.91
CA ILE A 17 9.62 -19.86 -6.90
C ILE A 17 8.71 -19.56 -8.09
N LEU A 18 8.50 -18.29 -8.47
CA LEU A 18 7.61 -17.89 -9.57
C LEU A 18 8.25 -16.95 -10.62
N GLY A 19 9.54 -16.64 -10.50
CA GLY A 19 10.24 -15.73 -11.41
C GLY A 19 9.96 -14.24 -11.17
N PHE A 20 9.14 -13.89 -10.18
CA PHE A 20 8.91 -12.53 -9.71
C PHE A 20 8.67 -12.55 -8.20
N THR A 21 9.03 -11.47 -7.51
CA THR A 21 8.68 -11.26 -6.11
C THR A 21 8.46 -9.78 -5.84
N ASN A 22 7.71 -9.49 -4.78
CA ASN A 22 7.64 -8.15 -4.22
C ASN A 22 8.71 -8.04 -3.14
N ARG A 23 9.65 -7.09 -3.31
CA ARG A 23 10.78 -6.91 -2.38
C ARG A 23 10.37 -6.73 -0.92
N TRP A 24 9.12 -6.32 -0.66
CA TRP A 24 8.60 -6.07 0.67
C TRP A 24 8.01 -7.32 1.33
N TYR A 25 7.62 -8.38 0.59
CA TYR A 25 6.94 -9.55 1.17
C TYR A 25 7.74 -10.23 2.29
N GLY A 26 9.06 -10.37 2.14
CA GLY A 26 9.90 -11.00 3.16
C GLY A 26 9.87 -10.28 4.51
N ARG A 27 9.85 -8.94 4.51
CA ARG A 27 9.71 -8.15 5.74
C ARG A 27 8.27 -8.08 6.21
N ALA A 28 7.33 -7.91 5.29
CA ALA A 28 5.90 -7.87 5.59
C ALA A 28 5.44 -9.13 6.34
N LEU A 29 5.88 -10.32 5.93
CA LEU A 29 5.57 -11.56 6.66
C LEU A 29 6.22 -11.60 8.06
N LYS A 30 7.47 -11.14 8.20
CA LYS A 30 8.17 -11.12 9.49
C LYS A 30 7.54 -10.15 10.49
N THR A 31 6.96 -9.05 10.01
CA THR A 31 6.31 -8.03 10.85
C THR A 31 4.81 -8.23 10.96
N SER A 32 4.23 -9.21 10.26
CA SER A 32 2.82 -9.54 10.38
C SER A 32 2.48 -9.95 11.81
N GLN A 33 1.31 -9.52 12.27
CA GLN A 33 0.86 -9.73 13.64
C GLN A 33 -0.34 -10.66 13.64
N THR A 34 -0.40 -11.57 14.60
CA THR A 34 -1.60 -12.38 14.80
C THR A 34 -2.73 -11.48 15.28
N TYR A 35 -3.78 -11.39 14.47
CA TYR A 35 -4.98 -10.61 14.75
C TYR A 35 -6.17 -11.55 14.90
N ARG A 36 -6.91 -11.40 16.00
CA ARG A 36 -8.09 -12.21 16.28
C ARG A 36 -9.32 -11.55 15.63
N LEU A 37 -9.90 -12.20 14.63
CA LEU A 37 -11.11 -11.75 13.93
C LEU A 37 -12.38 -12.08 14.73
N ASP A 38 -12.43 -13.28 15.32
CA ASP A 38 -13.54 -13.73 16.16
C ASP A 38 -13.03 -14.67 17.28
N HIS A 39 -13.91 -15.37 18.00
CA HIS A 39 -13.51 -16.23 19.10
C HIS A 39 -12.56 -17.37 18.68
N ASP A 40 -12.76 -17.92 17.47
CA ASP A 40 -12.09 -19.14 16.99
C ASP A 40 -11.20 -18.91 15.75
N LEU A 41 -11.16 -17.68 15.23
CA LEU A 41 -10.42 -17.30 14.03
C LEU A 41 -9.37 -16.23 14.31
N CYS A 42 -8.12 -16.60 14.08
CA CYS A 42 -6.99 -15.70 14.02
C CYS A 42 -6.43 -15.65 12.59
N ILE A 43 -6.00 -14.46 12.16
CA ILE A 43 -5.31 -14.23 10.90
C ILE A 43 -3.92 -13.65 11.15
N ASN A 44 -3.03 -13.76 10.17
CA ASN A 44 -1.82 -12.95 10.15
C ASN A 44 -2.15 -11.64 9.44
N LEU A 45 -2.28 -10.58 10.22
CA LEU A 45 -2.54 -9.24 9.73
C LEU A 45 -1.23 -8.59 9.32
N LEU A 46 -1.19 -8.09 8.10
CA LEU A 46 -0.01 -7.41 7.58
C LEU A 46 0.17 -6.04 8.28
N ASP A 47 1.41 -5.67 8.53
CA ASP A 47 1.74 -4.33 8.99
C ASP A 47 1.28 -3.28 7.95
N PRO A 48 0.62 -2.17 8.35
CA PRO A 48 0.08 -1.18 7.42
C PRO A 48 1.11 -0.55 6.49
N VAL A 49 2.33 -0.30 6.97
CA VAL A 49 3.40 0.32 6.17
C VAL A 49 3.83 -0.65 5.06
N TYR A 50 4.04 -1.91 5.43
CA TYR A 50 4.40 -2.93 4.45
C TYR A 50 3.22 -3.28 3.52
N PHE A 51 1.98 -3.17 3.96
CA PHE A 51 0.81 -3.28 3.08
C PHE A 51 0.88 -2.23 1.96
N VAL A 52 1.03 -0.94 2.31
CA VAL A 52 1.16 0.14 1.32
C VAL A 52 2.33 -0.13 0.38
N ALA A 53 3.51 -0.47 0.92
CA ALA A 53 4.69 -0.74 0.11
C ALA A 53 4.47 -1.89 -0.88
N THR A 54 3.81 -2.96 -0.45
CA THR A 54 3.51 -4.09 -1.34
C THR A 54 2.51 -3.73 -2.43
N LYS A 55 1.50 -2.92 -2.11
CA LYS A 55 0.51 -2.44 -3.09
C LYS A 55 1.10 -1.51 -4.13
N LEU A 56 1.97 -0.58 -3.72
CA LEU A 56 2.70 0.28 -4.65
C LEU A 56 3.55 -0.51 -5.65
N GLU A 57 4.22 -1.57 -5.19
CA GLU A 57 5.05 -2.39 -6.07
C GLU A 57 4.19 -3.27 -7.00
N ALA A 58 3.04 -3.76 -6.52
CA ALA A 58 2.08 -4.48 -7.36
C ALA A 58 1.48 -3.57 -8.45
N PHE A 59 1.13 -2.34 -8.08
CA PHE A 59 0.66 -1.31 -9.01
C PHE A 59 1.70 -1.05 -10.12
N LYS A 60 2.97 -0.90 -9.77
CA LYS A 60 4.06 -0.74 -10.76
C LYS A 60 4.23 -1.96 -11.68
N GLY A 61 4.17 -3.16 -11.11
CA GLY A 61 4.46 -4.40 -11.85
C GLY A 61 3.32 -4.87 -12.75
N ARG A 62 2.06 -4.59 -12.37
CA ARG A 62 0.85 -5.13 -13.04
C ARG A 62 -0.08 -4.05 -13.61
N GLY A 63 -0.03 -2.83 -13.09
CA GLY A 63 -1.08 -1.84 -13.28
C GLY A 63 -1.09 -1.13 -14.62
N ASN A 64 -0.11 -1.34 -15.51
CA ASN A 64 0.06 -0.56 -16.76
C ASN A 64 -0.01 0.97 -16.56
N GLU A 65 0.19 1.44 -15.32
CA GLU A 65 -0.05 2.83 -14.90
C GLU A 65 -1.49 3.34 -15.11
N ASP A 66 -2.48 2.45 -15.21
CA ASP A 66 -3.90 2.80 -15.22
C ASP A 66 -4.42 2.98 -13.78
N LEU A 67 -4.44 4.23 -13.33
CA LEU A 67 -4.89 4.58 -11.97
C LEU A 67 -6.38 4.29 -11.77
N LEU A 68 -7.20 4.46 -12.80
CA LEU A 68 -8.66 4.40 -12.68
C LEU A 68 -9.18 2.97 -12.52
N ARG A 69 -8.38 1.98 -12.89
CA ARG A 69 -8.74 0.56 -12.82
C ARG A 69 -7.88 -0.23 -11.84
N SER A 70 -6.98 0.43 -11.11
CA SER A 70 -6.06 -0.25 -10.21
C SER A 70 -6.70 -0.52 -8.85
N HIS A 71 -6.96 -1.80 -8.58
CA HIS A 71 -7.34 -2.26 -7.24
C HIS A 71 -6.25 -2.02 -6.20
N ASP A 72 -4.97 -2.04 -6.60
CA ASP A 72 -3.89 -1.73 -5.67
C ASP A 72 -3.92 -0.26 -5.22
N LEU A 73 -4.30 0.67 -6.10
CA LEU A 73 -4.50 2.08 -5.75
C LEU A 73 -5.75 2.29 -4.89
N GLU A 74 -6.84 1.61 -5.22
CA GLU A 74 -8.09 1.60 -4.43
C GLU A 74 -7.83 1.18 -2.97
N ASP A 75 -7.07 0.11 -2.76
CA ASP A 75 -6.68 -0.37 -1.43
C ASP A 75 -5.84 0.67 -0.67
N ILE A 76 -4.90 1.34 -1.34
CA ILE A 76 -4.07 2.39 -0.73
C ILE A 76 -4.95 3.59 -0.36
N LEU A 77 -5.84 4.04 -1.25
CA LEU A 77 -6.75 5.16 -0.98
C LEU A 77 -7.65 4.87 0.21
N THR A 78 -8.20 3.66 0.29
CA THR A 78 -9.03 3.21 1.41
C THR A 78 -8.26 3.26 2.73
N LEU A 79 -6.99 2.83 2.73
CA LEU A 79 -6.17 2.88 3.94
C LEU A 79 -5.78 4.31 4.33
N VAL A 80 -5.40 5.16 3.36
CA VAL A 80 -5.08 6.58 3.58
C VAL A 80 -6.30 7.31 4.15
N ASP A 81 -7.49 7.01 3.65
CA ASP A 81 -8.75 7.58 4.11
C ASP A 81 -9.11 7.08 5.53
N GLY A 82 -9.06 5.78 5.75
CA GLY A 82 -9.52 5.11 6.97
C GLY A 82 -8.56 5.19 8.16
N ARG A 83 -7.25 5.24 7.93
CA ARG A 83 -6.23 5.13 8.99
C ARG A 83 -5.53 6.45 9.24
N LYS A 84 -6.02 7.21 10.22
CA LYS A 84 -5.45 8.51 10.61
C LYS A 84 -3.96 8.44 10.96
N ALA A 85 -3.52 7.35 11.60
CA ALA A 85 -2.13 7.18 12.04
C ALA A 85 -1.16 6.77 10.93
N LEU A 86 -1.64 6.50 9.71
CA LEU A 86 -0.81 5.91 8.64
C LEU A 86 0.43 6.74 8.32
N GLY A 87 0.30 8.07 8.26
CA GLY A 87 1.45 8.96 8.01
C GLY A 87 2.51 8.83 9.10
N ASP A 88 2.11 8.87 10.37
CA ASP A 88 3.03 8.74 11.51
C ASP A 88 3.70 7.35 11.55
N GLU A 89 2.96 6.31 11.18
CA GLU A 89 3.48 4.94 11.07
C GLU A 89 4.52 4.81 9.95
N ILE A 90 4.26 5.41 8.78
CA ILE A 90 5.20 5.46 7.67
C ILE A 90 6.46 6.25 8.07
N ALA A 91 6.29 7.40 8.73
CA ALA A 91 7.40 8.23 9.20
C ALA A 91 8.30 7.50 10.22
N SER A 92 7.71 6.62 11.03
CA SER A 92 8.42 5.86 12.07
C SER A 92 9.01 4.54 11.57
N ALA A 93 8.73 4.14 10.33
CA ALA A 93 9.21 2.88 9.77
C ALA A 93 10.68 2.94 9.35
N ASP A 94 11.24 1.78 8.98
CA ASP A 94 12.58 1.69 8.42
C ASP A 94 12.75 2.66 7.25
N ARG A 95 13.89 3.37 7.23
CA ARG A 95 14.14 4.48 6.30
C ARG A 95 13.93 4.10 4.83
N ASP A 96 14.25 2.87 4.46
CA ASP A 96 14.15 2.42 3.07
C ASP A 96 12.70 2.23 2.60
N VAL A 97 11.82 1.67 3.44
CA VAL A 97 10.39 1.52 3.12
C VAL A 97 9.67 2.86 3.15
N SER A 98 9.98 3.72 4.14
CA SER A 98 9.36 5.04 4.23
C SER A 98 9.76 5.94 3.06
N THR A 99 11.05 5.94 2.68
CA THR A 99 11.56 6.65 1.49
C THR A 99 10.88 6.17 0.22
N TYR A 100 10.77 4.84 0.04
CA TYR A 100 10.11 4.27 -1.11
C TYR A 100 8.64 4.71 -1.21
N ILE A 101 7.88 4.63 -0.11
CA ILE A 101 6.47 5.02 -0.09
C ILE A 101 6.31 6.51 -0.44
N ALA A 102 7.10 7.39 0.20
CA ALA A 102 6.99 8.83 -0.07
C ALA A 102 7.32 9.19 -1.52
N GLN A 103 8.34 8.56 -2.11
CA GLN A 103 8.69 8.78 -3.52
C GLN A 103 7.56 8.37 -4.47
N GLU A 104 6.90 7.24 -4.19
CA GLU A 104 5.77 6.80 -5.01
C GLU A 104 4.53 7.65 -4.81
N PHE A 105 4.24 8.06 -3.59
CA PHE A 105 3.16 8.99 -3.31
C PHE A 105 3.39 10.32 -4.05
N ALA A 106 4.62 10.85 -4.01
CA ALA A 106 5.00 12.05 -4.76
C ALA A 106 4.88 11.87 -6.28
N ARG A 107 5.23 10.68 -6.80
CA ARG A 107 5.05 10.36 -8.22
C ARG A 107 3.58 10.35 -8.62
N LEU A 108 2.72 9.70 -7.82
CA LEU A 108 1.29 9.63 -8.05
C LEU A 108 0.62 11.02 -7.97
N LEU A 109 1.06 11.89 -7.06
CA LEU A 109 0.60 13.29 -7.00
C LEU A 109 0.84 14.08 -8.30
N ARG A 110 1.82 13.69 -9.12
CA ARG A 110 2.13 14.32 -10.40
C ARG A 110 1.43 13.63 -11.58
N HIS A 111 0.69 12.55 -11.34
CA HIS A 111 0.01 11.83 -12.41
C HIS A 111 -1.26 12.60 -12.83
N PRO A 112 -1.48 12.83 -14.15
CA PRO A 112 -2.63 13.61 -14.63
C PRO A 112 -3.98 13.09 -14.14
N ASP A 113 -4.11 11.76 -14.03
CA ASP A 113 -5.36 11.12 -13.64
C ASP A 113 -5.55 10.93 -12.12
N PHE A 114 -4.63 11.43 -11.30
CA PHE A 114 -4.71 11.20 -9.86
C PHE A 114 -5.94 11.86 -9.21
N ASP A 115 -6.30 13.06 -9.68
CA ASP A 115 -7.53 13.75 -9.26
C ASP A 115 -8.78 12.91 -9.54
N TYR A 116 -8.84 12.29 -10.72
CA TYR A 116 -9.94 11.41 -11.12
C TYR A 116 -9.94 10.11 -10.32
N ALA A 117 -8.76 9.57 -9.98
CA ALA A 117 -8.65 8.39 -9.14
C ALA A 117 -9.21 8.63 -7.73
N ILE A 118 -8.91 9.79 -7.11
CA ILE A 118 -9.49 10.15 -5.82
C ILE A 118 -11.01 10.34 -5.95
N ALA A 119 -11.48 11.12 -6.93
CA ALA A 119 -12.91 11.38 -7.12
C ALA A 119 -13.72 10.11 -7.42
N GLY A 120 -13.12 9.12 -8.10
CA GLY A 120 -13.75 7.85 -8.42
C GLY A 120 -13.88 6.89 -7.23
N ASN A 121 -13.01 7.02 -6.22
CA ASN A 121 -12.97 6.13 -5.06
C ASN A 121 -13.57 6.75 -3.79
N ILE A 122 -13.53 8.09 -3.67
CA ILE A 122 -13.96 8.82 -2.48
C ILE A 122 -15.13 9.72 -2.83
N THR A 123 -16.34 9.30 -2.46
CA THR A 123 -17.59 9.99 -2.85
C THR A 123 -17.99 11.13 -1.91
N ASP A 124 -17.48 11.15 -0.68
CA ASP A 124 -17.68 12.24 0.28
C ASP A 124 -16.59 13.33 0.07
N PRO A 125 -16.96 14.57 -0.31
CA PRO A 125 -15.99 15.64 -0.51
C PRO A 125 -15.12 15.93 0.72
N GLY A 126 -15.67 15.86 1.93
CA GLY A 126 -14.90 16.09 3.15
C GLY A 126 -13.86 15.00 3.40
N ARG A 127 -14.13 13.77 2.95
CA ARG A 127 -13.15 12.67 2.99
C ARG A 127 -12.09 12.84 1.91
N ALA A 128 -12.46 13.31 0.72
CA ALA A 128 -11.51 13.56 -0.36
C ALA A 128 -10.45 14.60 0.06
N ASP A 129 -10.85 15.67 0.75
CA ASP A 129 -9.91 16.67 1.27
C ASP A 129 -8.92 16.08 2.29
N ILE A 130 -9.40 15.21 3.18
CA ILE A 130 -8.56 14.50 4.16
C ILE A 130 -7.57 13.58 3.46
N VAL A 131 -8.01 12.84 2.44
CA VAL A 131 -7.12 11.98 1.64
C VAL A 131 -6.04 12.81 0.97
N TRP A 132 -6.40 13.94 0.35
CA TRP A 132 -5.44 14.86 -0.25
C TRP A 132 -4.40 15.38 0.73
N GLU A 133 -4.84 15.82 1.91
CA GLU A 133 -3.94 16.31 2.96
C GLU A 133 -2.96 15.23 3.40
N ARG A 134 -3.46 14.04 3.74
CA ARG A 134 -2.64 12.91 4.19
C ARG A 134 -1.68 12.43 3.12
N TRP A 135 -2.12 12.36 1.87
CA TRP A 135 -1.28 11.94 0.76
C TRP A 135 -0.12 12.91 0.54
N ARG A 136 -0.40 14.22 0.53
CA ARG A 136 0.63 15.26 0.41
C ARG A 136 1.62 15.21 1.56
N ARG A 137 1.15 15.01 2.79
CA ARG A 137 2.01 14.85 3.96
C ARG A 137 2.98 13.67 3.79
N ILE A 138 2.47 12.49 3.46
CA ILE A 138 3.30 11.28 3.25
C ILE A 138 4.33 11.51 2.14
N ALA A 139 3.95 12.21 1.06
CA ALA A 139 4.85 12.51 -0.04
C ALA A 139 6.02 13.46 0.34
N GLN A 140 5.83 14.34 1.34
CA GLN A 140 6.79 15.37 1.73
C GLN A 140 7.77 14.95 2.84
N GLU A 141 7.46 13.91 3.61
CA GLU A 141 8.21 13.53 4.82
C GLU A 141 9.65 13.05 4.56
N ASN A 142 10.10 12.92 3.30
CA ASN A 142 11.48 12.54 2.95
C ASN A 142 12.37 13.65 2.36
N GLU A 143 11.89 14.89 2.25
CA GLU A 143 12.76 16.02 1.88
C GLU A 143 13.64 16.53 3.04
N GLN A 144 13.31 16.19 4.29
CA GLN A 144 13.98 16.70 5.49
C GLN A 144 15.04 15.75 6.09
N GLY A 145 15.37 14.66 5.39
CA GLY A 145 16.25 13.60 5.89
C GLY A 145 17.65 13.51 5.28
N SER A 146 18.06 14.39 4.38
CA SER A 146 19.44 14.39 3.87
C SER A 146 20.37 15.12 4.85
N PRO A 147 21.43 14.47 5.39
CA PRO A 147 22.49 15.18 6.10
C PRO A 147 23.26 16.14 5.18
#